data_AF-A0A2V7GT13-F1
#
_entry.id   AF-A0A2V7GT13-F1
#
_cell.length_a   1.000
_cell.length_b   1.000
_cell.length_c   1.000
_cell.angle_alpha   90.00
_cell.angle_beta   90.00
_cell.angle_gamma   90.00
#
_symmetry.space_group_name_H-M   'P 1'
#
loop_
_entity.id
_entity.type
_entity.pdbx_description
1 polymer ?
#
loop_
_entity_poly.entity_id
_entity_poly.type
_entity_poly.pdbx_seq_one_letter_code
_entity_poly.pdbx_strand_id
1 'polypeptide(L)'
;MVTADYRRPWWYRGRHLQTLWGPLLRRFVRVPLRRERLHTPDGDFLDLDWLDSPPGRAPLVLILHGLEGSSRSHYVSGLLKETAVLGLRGVVLNFRSCGGELNRAPRLYHSGETSDLDWVIGRLLHR
;
A
#
# COMPACT_ATOMS: atom_id res chain seq x y z
N MET A 1 14.24 -23.24 -4.25
CA MET A 1 13.57 -22.47 -5.31
C MET A 1 12.08 -22.44 -4.99
N VAL A 2 11.45 -21.27 -4.90
CA VAL A 2 9.99 -21.16 -4.79
C VAL A 2 9.42 -21.48 -6.18
N THR A 3 8.65 -22.55 -6.30
CA THR A 3 7.93 -22.85 -7.54
C THR A 3 6.75 -21.89 -7.66
N ALA A 4 6.71 -21.12 -8.74
CA ALA A 4 5.58 -20.24 -9.00
C ALA A 4 4.43 -21.06 -9.61
N ASP A 5 3.40 -21.36 -8.82
CA ASP A 5 2.18 -22.07 -9.28
C ASP A 5 1.24 -21.17 -10.11
N TYR A 6 1.68 -19.96 -10.46
CA TYR A 6 0.89 -19.00 -11.23
C TYR A 6 0.66 -19.50 -12.66
N ARG A 7 -0.61 -19.83 -12.97
CA ARG A 7 -1.06 -20.12 -14.33
C ARG A 7 -1.80 -18.91 -14.88
N ARG A 8 -1.20 -18.23 -15.85
CA ARG A 8 -1.86 -17.11 -16.54
C ARG A 8 -3.13 -17.61 -17.27
N PRO A 9 -4.23 -16.84 -17.26
CA PRO A 9 -5.36 -17.10 -18.13
C PRO A 9 -4.96 -17.07 -19.61
N TRP A 10 -5.61 -17.88 -20.45
CA TRP A 10 -5.29 -17.96 -21.88
C TRP A 10 -5.44 -16.63 -22.62
N TRP A 11 -6.28 -15.71 -22.13
CA TRP A 11 -6.49 -14.39 -22.71
C TRP A 11 -5.47 -13.36 -22.24
N TYR A 12 -4.79 -13.57 -21.10
CA TYR A 12 -3.84 -12.64 -20.49
C TYR A 12 -2.43 -12.78 -21.12
N ARG A 13 -2.36 -12.65 -22.45
CA ARG A 13 -1.14 -12.85 -23.24
C ARG A 13 -0.46 -11.55 -23.64
N GLY A 14 0.87 -11.54 -23.59
CA GLY A 14 1.71 -10.45 -24.07
C GLY A 14 1.91 -9.32 -23.06
N ARG A 15 2.99 -8.56 -23.22
CA ARG A 15 3.38 -7.48 -22.30
C ARG A 15 2.35 -6.35 -22.22
N HIS A 16 1.73 -6.00 -23.34
CA HIS A 16 0.77 -4.88 -23.40
C HIS A 16 -0.49 -5.16 -22.59
N LEU A 17 -1.10 -6.33 -22.77
CA LEU A 17 -2.30 -6.67 -22.02
C LEU A 17 -1.99 -6.83 -20.52
N GLN A 18 -0.81 -7.33 -20.18
CA GLN A 18 -0.37 -7.42 -18.78
C GLN A 18 -0.26 -6.05 -18.11
N THR A 19 0.25 -5.05 -18.83
CA THR A 19 0.32 -3.66 -18.36
C THR A 19 -1.05 -2.97 -18.34
N LEU A 20 -1.88 -3.15 -19.37
CA LEU A 20 -3.10 -2.37 -19.59
C LEU A 20 -4.31 -2.91 -18.82
N TRP A 21 -4.35 -4.21 -18.52
CA TRP A 21 -5.51 -4.83 -17.85
C TRP A 21 -5.81 -4.20 -16.48
N GLY A 22 -4.77 -3.99 -15.67
CA GLY A 22 -4.89 -3.40 -14.34
C GLY A 22 -5.60 -2.05 -14.34
N PRO A 23 -5.06 -1.03 -15.03
CA PRO A 23 -5.64 0.31 -15.03
C PRO A 23 -6.96 0.42 -15.81
N LEU A 24 -7.19 -0.39 -16.86
CA LEU A 24 -8.35 -0.19 -17.74
C LEU A 24 -9.56 -1.08 -17.41
N LEU A 25 -9.33 -2.30 -16.90
CA LEU A 25 -10.38 -3.33 -16.85
C LEU A 25 -10.56 -3.92 -15.45
N ARG A 26 -9.61 -3.76 -14.54
CA ARG A 26 -9.74 -4.29 -13.18
C ARG A 26 -10.81 -3.52 -12.41
N ARG A 27 -11.81 -4.26 -11.92
CA ARG A 27 -12.85 -3.69 -11.05
C ARG A 27 -12.22 -3.13 -9.78
N PHE A 28 -12.57 -1.88 -9.48
CA PHE A 28 -12.21 -1.25 -8.22
C PHE A 28 -12.96 -1.90 -7.06
N VAL A 29 -12.23 -2.22 -5.99
CA VAL A 29 -12.80 -2.73 -4.74
C VAL A 29 -12.63 -1.65 -3.69
N ARG A 30 -13.70 -1.32 -2.96
CA ARG A 30 -13.60 -0.44 -1.78
C ARG A 30 -13.38 -1.31 -0.56
N VAL A 31 -12.28 -1.05 0.14
CA VAL A 31 -11.97 -1.65 1.44
C VAL A 31 -12.08 -0.52 2.47
N PRO A 32 -12.86 -0.69 3.55
CA PRO A 32 -12.91 0.31 4.61
C PRO A 32 -11.54 0.39 5.30
N LEU A 33 -11.02 1.61 5.43
CA LEU A 33 -9.72 1.87 6.03
C LEU A 33 -9.85 2.93 7.11
N ARG A 34 -9.11 2.74 8.21
CA ARG A 34 -9.00 3.72 9.28
C ARG A 34 -7.67 4.46 9.14
N ARG A 35 -7.73 5.78 8.98
CA ARG A 35 -6.53 6.61 8.89
C ARG A 35 -5.90 6.86 10.26
N GLU A 36 -4.58 6.81 10.30
CA GLU A 36 -3.73 7.27 11.39
C GLU A 36 -2.67 8.22 10.83
N ARG A 37 -2.55 9.41 11.41
CA ARG A 37 -1.51 10.38 11.05
C ARG A 37 -0.34 10.28 12.01
N LEU A 38 0.86 10.11 11.47
CA LEU A 38 2.11 10.12 12.22
C LEU A 38 2.83 11.44 11.96
N HIS A 39 3.13 12.19 13.02
CA HIS A 39 4.01 13.35 12.92
C HIS A 39 5.47 12.91 12.81
N THR A 40 6.16 13.39 11.78
CA THR A 40 7.54 13.04 11.50
C THR A 40 8.49 13.99 12.24
N PRO A 41 9.74 13.56 12.55
CA PRO A 41 10.70 14.38 13.30
C PRO A 41 11.11 15.69 12.61
N ASP A 42 10.95 15.78 11.29
CA ASP A 42 11.23 16.97 10.49
C ASP A 42 10.06 17.97 10.45
N GLY A 43 9.06 17.82 11.32
CA GLY A 43 7.93 18.75 11.44
C GLY A 43 6.81 18.53 10.43
N ASP A 44 6.85 17.41 9.71
CA ASP A 44 5.86 17.03 8.69
C ASP A 44 4.92 15.92 9.21
N PHE A 45 4.27 15.20 8.30
CA PHE A 45 3.44 14.06 8.61
C PHE A 45 3.46 12.97 7.53
N LEU A 46 3.10 11.75 7.95
CA LEU A 46 2.81 10.60 7.09
C LEU A 46 1.45 10.03 7.49
N ASP A 47 0.64 9.65 6.50
CA ASP A 47 -0.66 9.03 6.73
C ASP A 47 -0.60 7.51 6.51
N LEU A 48 -0.92 6.76 7.55
CA LEU A 48 -1.12 5.31 7.49
C LEU A 48 -2.61 4.99 7.37
N ASP A 49 -3.00 4.24 6.34
CA ASP A 49 -4.37 3.75 6.20
C ASP A 49 -4.42 2.27 6.59
N TRP A 50 -5.11 1.98 7.68
CA TRP A 50 -5.18 0.66 8.29
C TRP A 50 -6.39 -0.13 7.80
N LEU A 51 -6.15 -1.39 7.45
CA LEU A 51 -7.18 -2.39 7.31
C LEU A 51 -7.59 -2.88 8.69
N ASP A 52 -8.83 -2.59 9.11
CA ASP A 52 -9.38 -3.14 10.33
C ASP A 52 -9.41 -4.68 10.21
N SER A 53 -8.63 -5.35 11.06
CA SER A 53 -8.47 -6.81 11.05
C SER A 53 -8.95 -7.38 12.37
N PRO A 54 -9.42 -8.64 12.39
CA PRO A 54 -9.87 -9.28 13.61
C PRO A 54 -8.77 -9.29 14.67
N PRO A 55 -9.13 -9.14 15.96
CA PRO A 55 -8.17 -9.07 17.05
C PRO A 55 -7.29 -10.33 17.11
N GLY A 56 -5.97 -10.15 17.22
CA GLY A 56 -5.00 -11.25 17.30
C GLY A 56 -3.58 -10.86 16.89
N ARG A 57 -2.64 -11.80 17.04
CA ARG A 57 -1.22 -11.67 16.65
C ARG A 57 -0.96 -12.06 15.19
N ALA A 58 -1.87 -11.73 14.27
CA ALA A 58 -1.66 -12.02 12.85
C ALA A 58 -0.50 -11.17 12.28
N PRO A 59 0.27 -11.69 11.30
CA PRO A 59 1.31 -10.92 10.64
C PRO A 59 0.77 -9.63 10.00
N LEU A 60 1.61 -8.58 10.00
CA LEU A 60 1.29 -7.29 9.40
C LEU A 60 1.91 -7.18 7.99
N VAL A 61 1.08 -6.84 7.02
CA VAL A 61 1.48 -6.52 5.65
C VAL A 61 1.52 -5.00 5.50
N LEU A 62 2.72 -4.45 5.37
CA LEU A 62 2.93 -3.06 4.95
C LEU A 62 2.91 -2.98 3.43
N ILE A 63 1.99 -2.18 2.89
CA ILE A 63 1.83 -1.95 1.45
C ILE A 63 2.36 -0.57 1.11
N LEU A 64 3.24 -0.52 0.10
CA LEU A 64 3.77 0.71 -0.47
C LEU A 64 3.15 0.92 -1.85
N HIS A 65 2.61 2.11 -2.10
CA HIS A 65 2.09 2.46 -3.42
C HIS A 65 3.22 2.92 -4.35
N GLY A 66 2.97 2.93 -5.66
CA GLY A 66 3.88 3.48 -6.66
C GLY A 66 3.72 4.99 -6.86
N LEU A 67 4.37 5.52 -7.90
CA LEU A 67 4.29 6.93 -8.29
C LEU A 67 2.84 7.40 -8.44
N GLU A 68 2.53 8.54 -7.83
CA GLU A 68 1.21 9.19 -7.78
C GLU A 68 0.07 8.26 -7.28
N GLY A 69 0.45 7.22 -6.52
CA GLY A 69 -0.48 6.28 -5.92
C GLY A 69 -1.01 6.74 -4.57
N SER A 70 -1.85 5.91 -3.95
CA SER A 70 -2.28 6.02 -2.56
C SER A 70 -2.95 4.71 -2.13
N SER A 71 -3.46 4.66 -0.90
CA SER A 71 -4.38 3.60 -0.45
C SER A 71 -5.60 3.40 -1.36
N ARG A 72 -5.98 4.43 -2.13
CA ARG A 72 -7.09 4.41 -3.09
C ARG A 72 -6.72 3.89 -4.48
N SER A 73 -5.47 3.50 -4.73
CA SER A 73 -5.10 2.88 -6.00
C SER A 73 -5.73 1.50 -6.15
N HIS A 74 -6.22 1.18 -7.36
CA HIS A 74 -6.94 -0.07 -7.64
C HIS A 74 -6.16 -1.34 -7.26
N TYR A 75 -4.84 -1.36 -7.50
CA TYR A 75 -3.99 -2.49 -7.14
C TYR A 75 -3.78 -2.58 -5.62
N VAL A 76 -3.61 -1.45 -4.92
CA VAL A 76 -3.51 -1.39 -3.45
C VAL A 76 -4.79 -1.89 -2.81
N SER A 77 -5.95 -1.47 -3.31
CA SER A 77 -7.25 -1.93 -2.82
C SER A 77 -7.44 -3.44 -3.05
N GLY A 78 -6.95 -3.96 -4.18
CA GLY A 78 -6.90 -5.41 -4.43
C GLY A 78 -6.00 -6.15 -3.44
N LEU A 79 -4.80 -5.63 -3.15
CA LEU A 79 -3.88 -6.21 -2.17
C LEU A 79 -4.49 -6.21 -0.76
N LEU A 80 -5.13 -5.12 -0.36
CA LEU A 80 -5.82 -5.01 0.93
C LEU A 80 -6.95 -6.03 1.06
N LYS A 81 -7.74 -6.22 0.00
CA LYS A 81 -8.80 -7.25 -0.02
C LYS A 81 -8.22 -8.64 0.20
N GLU A 82 -7.18 -9.03 -0.53
CA GLU A 82 -6.56 -10.34 -0.36
C GLU A 82 -5.89 -10.49 1.01
N THR A 83 -5.29 -9.42 1.53
CA THR A 83 -4.74 -9.37 2.90
C THR A 83 -5.84 -9.70 3.93
N ALA A 84 -7.03 -9.10 3.77
CA ALA A 84 -8.19 -9.38 4.62
C ALA A 84 -8.66 -10.85 4.50
N VAL A 85 -8.76 -11.37 3.28
CA VAL A 85 -9.18 -12.77 3.00
C VAL A 85 -8.24 -13.77 3.65
N LEU A 86 -6.94 -13.47 3.69
CA LEU A 86 -5.92 -14.30 4.34
C LEU A 86 -5.88 -14.16 5.86
N GLY A 87 -6.75 -13.34 6.46
CA GLY A 87 -6.75 -13.07 7.91
C GLY A 87 -5.50 -12.34 8.39
N LEU A 88 -4.82 -11.62 7.50
CA LEU A 88 -3.64 -10.82 7.82
C LEU A 88 -4.03 -9.40 8.18
N ARG A 89 -3.16 -8.72 8.95
CA ARG A 89 -3.29 -7.29 9.20
C ARG A 89 -2.71 -6.52 8.01
N GLY A 90 -3.35 -5.44 7.61
CA GLY A 90 -2.89 -4.60 6.49
C GLY A 90 -2.71 -3.15 6.90
N VAL A 91 -1.65 -2.52 6.42
CA VAL A 91 -1.44 -1.08 6.52
C VAL A 91 -0.85 -0.54 5.23
N VAL A 92 -1.36 0.57 4.74
CA VAL A 92 -0.78 1.30 3.61
C VAL A 92 -0.04 2.52 4.14
N LEU A 93 1.23 2.66 3.77
CA LEU A 93 1.92 3.94 3.91
C LEU A 93 1.57 4.81 2.71
N ASN A 94 0.86 5.92 2.95
CA ASN A 94 0.76 6.96 1.95
C ASN A 94 2.02 7.81 2.04
N PHE A 95 2.77 7.88 0.93
CA PHE A 95 3.91 8.75 0.82
C PHE A 95 3.51 10.22 0.97
N ARG A 96 4.49 11.07 1.24
CA ARG A 96 4.29 12.52 1.39
C ARG A 96 3.50 13.07 0.20
N SER A 97 2.48 13.88 0.50
CA SER A 97 1.53 14.44 -0.48
C SER A 97 0.59 13.46 -1.19
N CYS A 98 0.68 12.15 -0.96
CA CYS A 98 -0.19 11.15 -1.58
C CYS A 98 -1.40 10.76 -0.73
N GLY A 99 -1.48 11.24 0.52
CA GLY A 99 -2.60 10.99 1.43
C GLY A 99 -3.89 11.75 1.09
N GLY A 100 -3.85 12.67 0.10
CA GLY A 100 -4.95 13.60 -0.21
C GLY A 100 -4.80 14.98 0.44
N GLU A 101 -3.70 15.20 1.17
CA GLU A 101 -3.27 16.50 1.69
C GLU A 101 -1.78 16.67 1.35
N LEU A 102 -1.40 17.86 0.91
CA LEU A 102 0.00 18.20 0.64
C LEU A 102 0.80 18.20 1.94
N ASN A 103 2.01 17.66 1.90
CA ASN A 103 2.91 17.66 3.05
C ASN A 103 3.47 19.07 3.32
N ARG A 104 3.97 19.30 4.54
CA ARG A 104 4.40 20.61 5.03
C ARG A 104 5.84 20.95 4.66
N ALA A 105 6.72 19.96 4.72
CA ALA A 105 8.13 20.17 4.42
C ALA A 105 8.34 20.31 2.90
N PRO A 106 9.36 21.04 2.43
CA PRO A 106 9.73 21.11 1.02
C PRO A 106 10.45 19.82 0.57
N ARG A 107 9.84 18.67 0.84
CA ARG A 107 10.37 17.33 0.63
C ARG A 107 9.30 16.44 0.04
N LEU A 108 9.64 15.72 -1.02
CA LEU A 108 8.75 14.78 -1.71
C LEU A 108 9.32 13.37 -1.65
N TYR A 109 8.47 12.37 -1.90
CA TYR A 109 8.92 11.01 -2.11
C TYR A 109 9.52 10.84 -3.52
N HIS A 110 10.38 9.85 -3.68
CA HIS A 110 10.87 9.38 -4.97
C HIS A 110 11.36 7.94 -4.84
N SER A 111 11.78 7.31 -5.94
CA SER A 111 12.21 5.90 -5.98
C SER A 111 13.45 5.58 -5.13
N GLY A 112 14.18 6.59 -4.68
CA GLY A 112 15.37 6.45 -3.82
C GLY A 112 15.16 6.93 -2.38
N GLU A 113 13.99 7.46 -2.06
CA GLU A 113 13.68 7.91 -0.70
C GLU A 113 13.29 6.70 0.15
N THR A 114 14.04 6.45 1.22
CA THR A 114 13.87 5.27 2.08
C THR A 114 13.78 5.60 3.56
N SER A 115 14.08 6.84 3.97
CA SER A 115 14.11 7.22 5.37
C SER A 115 12.72 7.26 6.01
N ASP A 116 11.69 7.72 5.27
CA ASP A 116 10.30 7.66 5.74
C ASP A 116 9.86 6.20 5.93
N LEU A 117 10.27 5.30 5.03
CA LEU A 117 9.97 3.87 5.12
C LEU A 117 10.65 3.23 6.34
N ASP A 118 11.96 3.45 6.50
CA ASP A 118 12.73 2.95 7.62
C ASP A 118 12.15 3.41 8.97
N TRP A 119 11.83 4.71 9.06
CA TRP A 119 11.20 5.30 10.24
C TRP A 119 9.84 4.67 10.55
N VAL A 120 8.98 4.47 9.52
CA VAL A 120 7.68 3.81 9.69
C VAL A 120 7.85 2.35 10.12
N ILE A 121 8.78 1.58 9.53
CA ILE A 121 9.05 0.20 9.92
C ILE A 121 9.45 0.13 11.39
N GLY A 122 10.36 0.98 11.85
CA GLY A 122 10.74 1.07 13.27
C GLY A 122 9.53 1.30 14.17
N ARG A 123 8.64 2.23 13.79
CA ARG A 123 7.40 2.51 14.54
C ARG A 123 6.42 1.33 14.55
N LEU A 124 6.36 0.55 13.47
CA LEU A 124 5.49 -0.62 13.36
C LEU A 124 5.99 -1.82 14.15
N LEU A 125 7.32 -2.02 14.24
CA LEU A 125 7.93 -3.11 14.99
C LEU A 125 7.78 -2.97 16.52
N HIS A 126 7.61 -1.74 17.01
CA HIS A 126 7.42 -1.45 18.44
C HIS A 126 5.95 -1.36 18.88
N ARG A 127 5.00 -1.84 18.06
CA ARG A 127 3.56 -1.92 18.39
C ARG A 127 3.15 -3.32 18.78
#